data_AF-A0A7Y5SPA3-F1
#
_entry.id   AF-A0A7Y5SPA3-F1
#
_cell.length_a   1.000
_cell.length_b   1.000
_cell.length_c   1.000
_cell.angle_alpha   90.00
_cell.angle_beta   90.00
_cell.angle_gamma   90.00
#
_symmetry.space_group_name_H-M   'P 1'
#
loop_
_entity.id
_entity.type
_entity.pdbx_description
1 polymer ?
#
loop_
_entity_poly.entity_id
_entity_poly.type
_entity_poly.pdbx_seq_one_letter_code
_entity_poly.pdbx_strand_id
1 'polypeptide(L)'
;MNTPRPTRRHFLGAMLAAAAAGRAGRLSALSPDGLDPLAATEKIMHNFVTGRMMDSDGLCRSMLCAATLFPWTNEDLAKTDQRLIIDMFQNSPDKAGCMSYENALMATGEFALSQIVRHRVTKDDSARDLAQRAVRGILRVIEQGRHYMPGWLPKPFGGLGNARNSHEMSTDQYTKAIVALHAWRPLAGRNEQAAIDRFFVDAADFFVARKFRFAYRHRTIVTADTHLHALGLYVPLVVLAAKTSGDPGYLKHLAGFSAAMDAAIGDDSLANFNMTSLIAEGYHLAMQAGHDDPRLAQTIQALWQRGTKRVDAAGEGYADGNPPIKDSQGTRLAAIATIVESLDPTSRATALAPKILGRQTDIRKMVHVRLPESIAEVSITSWLVAYWRLREWAARVR
;
A
#
# COMPACT_ATOMS: atom_id res chain seq x y z
N MET A 1 -60.04 17.95 2.86
CA MET A 1 -59.37 17.43 4.09
C MET A 1 -58.02 18.12 4.20
N ASN A 2 -57.84 18.98 5.19
CA ASN A 2 -56.59 19.73 5.38
C ASN A 2 -55.60 18.87 6.18
N THR A 3 -54.53 18.39 5.53
CA THR A 3 -53.42 17.76 6.22
C THR A 3 -52.63 18.82 6.99
N PRO A 4 -52.42 18.65 8.31
CA PRO A 4 -51.70 19.62 9.11
C PRO A 4 -50.23 19.67 8.69
N ARG A 5 -49.72 20.87 8.44
CA ARG A 5 -48.29 21.08 8.13
C ARG A 5 -47.44 20.77 9.36
N PRO A 6 -46.37 19.97 9.23
CA PRO A 6 -45.50 19.66 10.35
C PRO A 6 -44.84 20.93 10.87
N THR A 7 -44.89 21.14 12.18
CA THR A 7 -44.27 22.29 12.83
C THR A 7 -42.74 22.16 12.78
N ARG A 8 -42.03 23.30 12.69
CA ARG A 8 -40.54 23.36 12.62
C ARG A 8 -39.85 22.55 13.73
N ARG A 9 -40.52 22.38 14.89
CA ARG A 9 -40.06 21.58 16.03
C ARG A 9 -40.08 20.07 15.76
N HIS A 10 -41.06 19.57 15.01
CA HIS A 10 -41.12 18.16 14.59
C HIS A 10 -40.09 17.84 13.51
N PHE A 11 -39.82 18.79 12.59
CA PHE A 11 -38.78 18.63 11.58
C PHE A 11 -37.38 18.52 12.19
N LEU A 12 -37.06 19.39 13.16
CA LEU A 12 -35.78 19.33 13.88
C LEU A 12 -35.66 18.07 14.76
N GLY A 13 -36.75 17.65 15.40
CA GLY A 13 -36.79 16.39 16.17
C GLY A 13 -36.55 15.16 15.29
N ALA A 14 -37.17 15.10 14.10
CA ALA A 14 -36.97 14.03 13.13
C ALA A 14 -35.54 14.01 12.56
N MET A 15 -34.94 15.18 12.30
CA MET A 15 -33.54 15.28 11.86
C MET A 15 -32.54 14.80 12.92
N LEU A 16 -32.74 15.17 14.20
CA LEU A 16 -31.90 14.71 15.30
C LEU A 16 -32.09 13.22 15.58
N ALA A 17 -33.31 12.70 15.52
CA ALA A 17 -33.60 11.27 15.66
C ALA A 17 -33.01 10.45 14.51
N ALA A 18 -33.06 10.94 13.26
CA ALA A 18 -32.43 10.30 12.11
C ALA A 18 -30.89 10.33 12.20
N ALA A 19 -30.31 11.43 12.69
CA ALA A 19 -28.87 11.52 12.94
C ALA A 19 -28.42 10.58 14.07
N ALA A 20 -29.21 10.45 15.15
CA ALA A 20 -28.94 9.56 16.27
C ALA A 20 -29.13 8.07 15.90
N ALA A 21 -30.22 7.72 15.20
CA ALA A 21 -30.47 6.37 14.71
C ALA A 21 -29.43 5.95 13.65
N GLY A 22 -29.01 6.89 12.79
CA GLY A 22 -27.90 6.70 11.86
C GLY A 22 -26.56 6.48 12.57
N ARG A 23 -26.32 7.12 13.72
CA ARG A 23 -25.13 6.88 14.56
C ARG A 23 -25.18 5.52 15.25
N ALA A 24 -26.33 5.15 15.83
CA ALA A 24 -26.48 3.89 16.56
C ALA A 24 -26.36 2.65 15.65
N GLY A 25 -26.96 2.68 14.46
CA GLY A 25 -26.81 1.60 13.47
C GLY A 25 -25.42 1.52 12.83
N ARG A 26 -24.66 2.62 12.79
CA ARG A 26 -23.26 2.63 12.34
C ARG A 26 -22.29 2.09 13.39
N LEU A 27 -22.57 2.29 14.67
CA LEU A 27 -21.72 1.82 15.77
C LEU A 27 -21.81 0.30 15.99
N SER A 28 -22.95 -0.33 15.69
CA SER A 28 -23.09 -1.79 15.88
C SER A 28 -22.36 -2.64 14.83
N ALA A 29 -22.05 -2.08 13.65
CA ALA A 29 -21.40 -2.81 12.56
C ALA A 29 -19.87 -2.91 12.68
N LEU A 30 -19.25 -2.17 13.60
CA LEU A 30 -17.80 -2.05 13.73
C LEU A 30 -17.34 -2.14 15.18
N SER A 31 -17.99 -2.98 16.00
CA SER A 31 -17.32 -3.36 17.24
C SER A 31 -16.02 -4.11 16.88
N PRO A 32 -14.91 -3.90 17.62
CA PRO A 32 -13.73 -4.77 17.60
C PRO A 32 -14.07 -6.27 17.52
N ASP A 33 -15.18 -6.67 18.13
CA ASP A 33 -15.71 -8.04 18.15
C ASP A 33 -16.18 -8.51 16.77
N GLY A 34 -16.62 -7.60 15.89
CA GLY A 34 -16.96 -7.89 14.49
C GLY A 34 -15.76 -8.34 13.63
N LEU A 35 -14.53 -8.17 14.13
CA LEU A 35 -13.30 -8.65 13.48
C LEU A 35 -12.74 -9.92 14.12
N ASP A 36 -13.33 -10.41 15.22
CA ASP A 36 -12.87 -11.62 15.90
C ASP A 36 -12.90 -12.88 15.01
N PRO A 37 -13.86 -13.06 14.09
CA PRO A 37 -13.81 -14.17 13.12
C PRO A 37 -12.55 -14.17 12.24
N LEU A 38 -11.90 -13.02 12.05
CA LEU A 38 -10.69 -12.88 11.25
C LEU A 38 -9.39 -13.05 12.07
N ALA A 39 -9.46 -13.10 13.40
CA ALA A 39 -8.27 -13.17 14.26
C ALA A 39 -7.45 -14.46 14.05
N ALA A 40 -8.11 -15.58 13.73
CA ALA A 40 -7.41 -16.82 13.39
C ALA A 40 -6.63 -16.68 12.07
N THR A 41 -7.25 -16.07 11.07
CA THR A 41 -6.60 -15.78 9.78
C THR A 41 -5.43 -14.81 9.96
N GLU A 42 -5.56 -13.79 10.81
CA GLU A 42 -4.46 -12.86 11.11
C GLU A 42 -3.22 -13.61 11.59
N LYS A 43 -3.37 -14.54 12.54
CA LYS A 43 -2.26 -15.36 13.03
C LYS A 43 -1.62 -16.19 11.92
N ILE A 44 -2.43 -16.77 11.03
CA ILE A 44 -1.94 -17.55 9.87
C ILE A 44 -1.11 -16.65 8.94
N MET A 45 -1.64 -15.49 8.57
CA MET A 45 -0.96 -14.53 7.69
C MET A 45 0.33 -13.99 8.33
N HIS A 46 0.27 -13.61 9.60
CA HIS A 46 1.42 -13.14 10.36
C HIS A 46 2.53 -14.19 10.46
N ASN A 47 2.18 -15.43 10.81
CA ASN A 47 3.13 -16.53 10.92
C ASN A 47 3.73 -16.90 9.55
N PHE A 48 2.95 -16.78 8.49
CA PHE A 48 3.46 -16.96 7.14
C PHE A 48 4.48 -15.89 6.77
N VAL A 49 4.18 -14.61 7.00
CA VAL A 49 5.12 -13.53 6.70
C VAL A 49 6.40 -13.70 7.51
N THR A 50 6.30 -13.91 8.82
CA THR A 50 7.46 -13.99 9.72
C THR A 50 8.28 -15.28 9.56
N GLY A 51 7.63 -16.39 9.21
CA GLY A 51 8.29 -17.69 9.07
C GLY A 51 8.76 -18.03 7.65
N ARG A 52 8.15 -17.45 6.60
CA ARG A 52 8.41 -17.83 5.20
C ARG A 52 8.83 -16.67 4.30
N MET A 53 8.23 -15.50 4.46
CA MET A 53 8.53 -14.35 3.60
C MET A 53 9.72 -13.55 4.11
N MET A 54 9.74 -13.20 5.40
CA MET A 54 10.78 -12.34 5.97
C MET A 54 12.12 -13.08 6.06
N ASP A 55 13.15 -12.52 5.44
CA ASP A 55 14.51 -13.05 5.48
C ASP A 55 15.28 -12.59 6.74
N SER A 56 16.53 -13.01 6.85
CA SER A 56 17.42 -12.64 7.96
C SER A 56 17.73 -11.13 8.01
N ASP A 57 17.67 -10.43 6.89
CA ASP A 57 17.92 -9.00 6.80
C ASP A 57 16.68 -8.14 7.10
N GLY A 58 15.52 -8.78 7.26
CA GLY A 58 14.24 -8.13 7.55
C GLY A 58 13.43 -7.78 6.30
N LEU A 59 13.82 -8.23 5.12
CA LEU A 59 13.07 -8.03 3.89
C LEU A 59 12.03 -9.15 3.70
N CYS A 60 10.81 -8.79 3.35
CA CYS A 60 9.79 -9.74 2.94
C CYS A 60 10.01 -10.14 1.48
N ARG A 61 10.29 -11.42 1.22
CA ARG A 61 10.36 -11.99 -0.13
C ARG A 61 9.01 -11.92 -0.84
N SER A 62 9.06 -11.82 -2.15
CA SER A 62 7.92 -11.81 -3.07
C SER A 62 7.82 -13.08 -3.91
N MET A 63 6.67 -13.30 -4.54
CA MET A 63 6.47 -14.32 -5.57
C MET A 63 6.93 -15.72 -5.15
N LEU A 64 6.63 -16.15 -3.92
CA LEU A 64 6.92 -17.52 -3.48
C LEU A 64 6.15 -18.53 -4.34
N CYS A 65 6.68 -19.72 -4.57
CA CYS A 65 5.98 -20.78 -5.29
C CYS A 65 4.71 -21.19 -4.52
N ALA A 66 3.54 -21.13 -5.13
CA ALA A 66 2.26 -21.42 -4.49
C ALA A 66 2.11 -22.90 -4.08
N ALA A 67 2.79 -23.81 -4.79
CA ALA A 67 2.79 -25.23 -4.48
C ALA A 67 3.58 -25.53 -3.19
N THR A 68 4.76 -24.95 -3.03
CA THR A 68 5.67 -25.25 -1.90
C THR A 68 5.60 -24.23 -0.77
N LEU A 69 5.11 -23.01 -1.07
CA LEU A 69 5.14 -21.84 -0.21
C LEU A 69 6.57 -21.43 0.22
N PHE A 70 7.54 -21.68 -0.66
CA PHE A 70 8.94 -21.32 -0.51
C PHE A 70 9.42 -20.50 -1.72
N PRO A 71 10.57 -19.81 -1.61
CA PRO A 71 11.18 -19.16 -2.77
C PRO A 71 11.39 -20.17 -3.89
N TRP A 72 11.24 -19.71 -5.13
CA TRP A 72 11.53 -20.55 -6.29
C TRP A 72 12.99 -20.94 -6.33
N THR A 73 13.26 -22.15 -6.82
CA THR A 73 14.59 -22.49 -7.33
C THR A 73 14.64 -22.18 -8.84
N ASN A 74 15.84 -22.00 -9.40
CA ASN A 74 15.96 -21.86 -10.86
C ASN A 74 15.50 -23.13 -11.60
N GLU A 75 15.60 -24.30 -10.97
CA GLU A 75 15.11 -25.57 -11.53
C GLU A 75 13.57 -25.61 -11.58
N ASP A 76 12.90 -25.20 -10.50
CA ASP A 76 11.43 -25.10 -10.48
C ASP A 76 10.93 -24.07 -11.48
N LEU A 77 11.63 -22.93 -11.53
CA LEU A 77 11.27 -21.84 -12.42
C LEU A 77 11.39 -22.26 -13.89
N ALA A 78 12.41 -23.03 -14.26
CA ALA A 78 12.58 -23.51 -15.64
C ALA A 78 11.40 -24.38 -16.15
N LYS A 79 10.55 -24.89 -15.25
CA LYS A 79 9.39 -25.75 -15.58
C LYS A 79 8.11 -24.95 -15.85
N THR A 80 8.11 -23.62 -15.65
CA THR A 80 6.93 -22.76 -15.87
C THR A 80 6.97 -22.05 -17.23
N ASP A 81 5.91 -21.32 -17.61
CA ASP A 81 5.93 -20.46 -18.80
C ASP A 81 7.02 -19.38 -18.68
N GLN A 82 8.10 -19.57 -19.44
CA GLN A 82 9.26 -18.68 -19.40
C GLN A 82 9.02 -17.32 -20.05
N ARG A 83 7.96 -17.13 -20.84
CA ARG A 83 7.77 -15.88 -21.60
C ARG A 83 7.69 -14.66 -20.67
N LEU A 84 6.91 -14.77 -19.59
CA LEU A 84 6.76 -13.69 -18.63
C LEU A 84 8.04 -13.45 -17.83
N ILE A 85 8.69 -14.53 -17.38
CA ILE A 85 9.90 -14.47 -16.55
C ILE A 85 11.07 -13.88 -17.34
N ILE A 86 11.24 -14.32 -18.59
CA ILE A 86 12.22 -13.75 -19.51
C ILE A 86 11.90 -12.27 -19.68
N ASP A 87 10.66 -11.87 -19.99
CA ASP A 87 10.31 -10.44 -20.13
C ASP A 87 10.63 -9.61 -18.89
N MET A 88 10.38 -10.14 -17.69
CA MET A 88 10.65 -9.45 -16.43
C MET A 88 12.14 -9.34 -16.11
N PHE A 89 12.96 -10.35 -16.46
CA PHE A 89 14.33 -10.50 -15.97
C PHE A 89 15.32 -10.89 -17.09
N GLN A 90 15.19 -10.29 -18.27
CA GLN A 90 15.89 -10.68 -19.51
C GLN A 90 17.38 -10.91 -19.34
N ASN A 91 18.03 -10.05 -18.57
CA ASN A 91 19.48 -10.03 -18.43
C ASN A 91 19.96 -10.57 -17.07
N SER A 92 19.06 -11.14 -16.26
CA SER A 92 19.47 -11.71 -14.97
C SER A 92 19.94 -13.16 -15.11
N PRO A 93 21.16 -13.48 -14.62
CA PRO A 93 21.61 -14.86 -14.48
C PRO A 93 20.89 -15.61 -13.35
N ASP A 94 20.28 -14.90 -12.40
CA ASP A 94 19.53 -15.46 -11.27
C ASP A 94 18.07 -14.97 -11.29
N LYS A 95 17.24 -15.61 -12.12
CA LYS A 95 15.83 -15.24 -12.29
C LYS A 95 15.01 -15.58 -11.05
N ALA A 96 15.32 -16.69 -10.36
CA ALA A 96 14.68 -17.06 -9.12
C ALA A 96 14.98 -16.04 -8.00
N GLY A 97 16.22 -15.57 -7.88
CA GLY A 97 16.60 -14.48 -6.98
C GLY A 97 15.94 -13.15 -7.33
N CYS A 98 15.80 -12.81 -8.61
CA CYS A 98 15.05 -11.63 -9.01
C CYS A 98 13.58 -11.72 -8.62
N MET A 99 12.92 -12.83 -8.95
CA MET A 99 11.50 -13.05 -8.66
C MET A 99 11.22 -13.03 -7.16
N SER A 100 12.08 -13.66 -6.36
CA SER A 100 11.98 -13.69 -4.90
C SER A 100 12.05 -12.31 -4.24
N TYR A 101 12.50 -11.28 -4.97
CA TYR A 101 12.65 -9.92 -4.44
C TYR A 101 12.06 -8.81 -5.33
N GLU A 102 11.32 -9.14 -6.40
CA GLU A 102 10.71 -8.20 -7.33
C GLU A 102 9.82 -7.16 -6.65
N ASN A 103 9.04 -7.57 -5.64
CA ASN A 103 8.18 -6.68 -4.87
C ASN A 103 8.57 -6.66 -3.39
N ALA A 104 9.81 -7.03 -3.05
CA ALA A 104 10.19 -7.23 -1.66
C ALA A 104 10.02 -5.96 -0.81
N LEU A 105 10.41 -4.80 -1.34
CA LEU A 105 10.27 -3.53 -0.62
C LEU A 105 8.80 -3.09 -0.45
N MET A 106 7.91 -3.46 -1.38
CA MET A 106 6.47 -3.22 -1.22
C MET A 106 5.91 -4.05 -0.07
N ALA A 107 6.15 -5.36 -0.10
CA ALA A 107 5.71 -6.28 0.94
C ALA A 107 6.33 -5.92 2.31
N THR A 108 7.62 -5.56 2.34
CA THR A 108 8.33 -5.15 3.56
C THR A 108 7.72 -3.87 4.14
N GLY A 109 7.44 -2.86 3.30
CA GLY A 109 6.81 -1.62 3.74
C GLY A 109 5.40 -1.84 4.30
N GLU A 110 4.57 -2.63 3.62
CA GLU A 110 3.23 -2.99 4.11
C GLU A 110 3.28 -3.80 5.40
N PHE A 111 4.17 -4.79 5.49
CA PHE A 111 4.32 -5.56 6.72
C PHE A 111 4.78 -4.68 7.89
N ALA A 112 5.80 -3.84 7.69
CA ALA A 112 6.24 -2.87 8.70
C ALA A 112 5.08 -1.98 9.16
N LEU A 113 4.30 -1.44 8.22
CA LEU A 113 3.13 -0.61 8.52
C LEU A 113 2.07 -1.38 9.32
N SER A 114 1.79 -2.64 8.96
CA SER A 114 0.85 -3.48 9.72
C SER A 114 1.29 -3.66 11.17
N GLN A 115 2.58 -3.87 11.41
CA GLN A 115 3.12 -4.07 12.75
C GLN A 115 3.18 -2.77 13.55
N ILE A 116 3.40 -1.62 12.91
CA ILE A 116 3.27 -0.29 13.53
C ILE A 116 1.85 -0.06 14.02
N VAL A 117 0.84 -0.36 13.19
CA VAL A 117 -0.56 -0.20 13.57
C VAL A 117 -0.93 -1.21 14.67
N ARG A 118 -0.51 -2.47 14.55
CA ARG A 118 -0.69 -3.48 15.59
C ARG A 118 -0.13 -3.01 16.94
N HIS A 119 1.09 -2.48 16.98
CA HIS A 119 1.68 -1.96 18.21
C HIS A 119 0.85 -0.80 18.78
N ARG A 120 0.34 0.12 17.95
CA ARG A 120 -0.52 1.22 18.43
C ARG A 120 -1.81 0.70 19.08
N VAL A 121 -2.42 -0.33 18.50
CA VAL A 121 -3.67 -0.95 18.99
C VAL A 121 -3.44 -1.79 20.25
N THR A 122 -2.41 -2.63 20.25
CA THR A 122 -2.23 -3.69 21.27
C THR A 122 -1.22 -3.32 22.35
N LYS A 123 -0.35 -2.33 22.09
CA LYS A 123 0.84 -2.00 22.88
C LYS A 123 1.84 -3.16 23.02
N ASP A 124 1.76 -4.15 22.14
CA ASP A 124 2.67 -5.29 22.09
C ASP A 124 4.03 -4.87 21.53
N ASP A 125 5.09 -4.97 22.33
CA ASP A 125 6.45 -4.61 21.93
C ASP A 125 7.02 -5.55 20.87
N SER A 126 6.57 -6.80 20.79
CA SER A 126 7.00 -7.72 19.73
C SER A 126 6.58 -7.24 18.33
N ALA A 127 5.44 -6.56 18.23
CA ALA A 127 5.01 -5.93 16.99
C ALA A 127 5.92 -4.73 16.64
N ARG A 128 6.35 -3.96 17.65
CA ARG A 128 7.30 -2.87 17.45
C ARG A 128 8.66 -3.39 16.98
N ASP A 129 9.15 -4.48 17.55
CA ASP A 129 10.43 -5.10 17.17
C ASP A 129 10.41 -5.63 15.73
N LEU A 130 9.30 -6.27 15.33
CA LEU A 130 9.10 -6.72 13.95
C LEU A 130 9.03 -5.54 12.96
N ALA A 131 8.33 -4.46 13.32
CA ALA A 131 8.32 -3.24 12.53
C ALA A 131 9.73 -2.66 12.37
N GLN A 132 10.50 -2.56 13.47
CA GLN A 132 11.86 -2.05 13.42
C GLN A 132 12.77 -2.92 12.55
N ARG A 133 12.65 -4.25 12.65
CA ARG A 133 13.43 -5.18 11.81
C ARG A 133 13.18 -4.93 10.32
N ALA A 134 11.91 -4.81 9.92
CA ALA A 134 11.55 -4.52 8.54
C ALA A 134 12.02 -3.13 8.07
N VAL A 135 11.85 -2.10 8.91
CA VAL A 135 12.35 -0.74 8.63
C VAL A 135 13.86 -0.71 8.47
N ARG A 136 14.62 -1.39 9.34
CA ARG A 136 16.07 -1.49 9.21
C ARG A 136 16.48 -2.23 7.94
N GLY A 137 15.72 -3.23 7.51
CA GLY A 137 15.88 -3.87 6.19
C GLY A 137 15.78 -2.85 5.06
N ILE A 138 14.72 -2.03 5.04
CA ILE A 138 14.54 -0.94 4.06
C ILE A 138 15.71 0.06 4.11
N LEU A 139 16.10 0.53 5.30
CA LEU A 139 17.20 1.48 5.47
C LEU A 139 18.55 0.92 4.99
N ARG A 140 18.79 -0.39 5.17
CA ARG A 140 20.00 -1.04 4.63
C ARG A 140 19.97 -1.10 3.11
N VAL A 141 18.81 -1.32 2.48
CA VAL A 141 18.69 -1.26 1.01
C VAL A 141 18.91 0.16 0.50
N ILE A 142 18.42 1.18 1.21
CA ILE A 142 18.71 2.59 0.92
C ILE A 142 20.22 2.85 0.96
N GLU A 143 20.90 2.34 1.99
CA GLU A 143 22.37 2.48 2.09
C GLU A 143 23.09 1.78 0.93
N GLN A 144 22.63 0.59 0.52
CA GLN A 144 23.18 -0.06 -0.68
C GLN A 144 22.95 0.77 -1.95
N GLY A 145 21.79 1.42 -2.07
CA GLY A 145 21.46 2.28 -3.19
C GLY A 145 22.33 3.54 -3.29
N ARG A 146 22.81 4.07 -2.15
CA ARG A 146 23.72 5.23 -2.11
C ARG A 146 25.05 4.99 -2.82
N HIS A 147 25.50 3.75 -2.96
CA HIS A 147 26.69 3.42 -3.76
C HIS A 147 26.49 3.72 -5.26
N TYR A 148 25.26 3.65 -5.76
CA TYR A 148 24.93 4.11 -7.10
C TYR A 148 24.72 5.63 -7.09
N MET A 149 23.79 6.10 -6.24
CA MET A 149 23.65 7.52 -5.93
C MET A 149 22.70 7.79 -4.76
N PRO A 150 22.85 8.91 -4.04
CA PRO A 150 21.87 9.36 -3.07
C PRO A 150 20.45 9.38 -3.65
N GLY A 151 19.50 8.84 -2.90
CA GLY A 151 18.08 8.81 -3.25
C GLY A 151 17.66 7.63 -4.13
N TRP A 152 18.62 6.86 -4.67
CA TRP A 152 18.35 5.61 -5.36
C TRP A 152 17.93 4.51 -4.36
N LEU A 153 16.77 3.88 -4.60
CA LEU A 153 16.28 2.72 -3.87
C LEU A 153 16.18 1.58 -4.89
N PRO A 154 17.16 0.67 -4.91
CA PRO A 154 17.17 -0.45 -5.85
C PRO A 154 16.14 -1.51 -5.49
N LYS A 155 15.63 -2.25 -6.48
CA LYS A 155 15.03 -3.57 -6.25
C LYS A 155 16.12 -4.51 -5.71
N PRO A 156 16.00 -5.08 -4.51
CA PRO A 156 17.05 -5.90 -3.90
C PRO A 156 17.07 -7.32 -4.48
N PHE A 157 17.23 -7.46 -5.79
CA PHE A 157 17.24 -8.74 -6.49
C PHE A 157 18.33 -9.67 -5.93
N GLY A 158 17.92 -10.85 -5.47
CA GLY A 158 18.82 -11.76 -4.77
C GLY A 158 19.13 -11.38 -3.31
N GLY A 159 18.33 -10.50 -2.71
CA GLY A 159 18.45 -10.07 -1.31
C GLY A 159 19.35 -8.85 -1.10
N LEU A 160 19.51 -8.46 0.17
CA LEU A 160 20.22 -7.23 0.53
C LEU A 160 21.67 -7.20 0.03
N GLY A 161 22.38 -8.33 0.11
CA GLY A 161 23.79 -8.43 -0.32
C GLY A 161 24.01 -8.11 -1.81
N ASN A 162 22.96 -8.19 -2.63
CA ASN A 162 22.99 -7.91 -4.05
C ASN A 162 22.33 -6.57 -4.42
N ALA A 163 21.70 -5.88 -3.47
CA ALA A 163 20.92 -4.68 -3.74
C ALA A 163 21.74 -3.57 -4.42
N ARG A 164 23.02 -3.40 -4.06
CA ARG A 164 23.93 -2.41 -4.67
C ARG A 164 24.20 -2.64 -6.16
N ASN A 165 24.00 -3.85 -6.66
CA ASN A 165 24.27 -4.22 -8.05
C ASN A 165 23.02 -4.09 -8.94
N SER A 166 21.86 -3.76 -8.35
CA SER A 166 20.61 -3.66 -9.08
C SER A 166 20.41 -2.24 -9.60
N HIS A 167 20.23 -2.15 -10.92
CA HIS A 167 19.86 -0.92 -11.63
C HIS A 167 18.36 -0.83 -11.92
N GLU A 168 17.57 -1.72 -11.34
CA GLU A 168 16.11 -1.70 -11.47
C GLU A 168 15.46 -1.04 -10.26
N MET A 169 14.40 -0.28 -10.52
CA MET A 169 13.56 0.38 -9.51
C MET A 169 12.11 0.44 -9.98
N SER A 170 11.18 0.73 -9.07
CA SER A 170 9.81 1.10 -9.44
C SER A 170 9.29 2.18 -8.49
N THR A 171 8.31 2.97 -8.92
CA THR A 171 7.60 3.89 -8.04
C THR A 171 6.89 3.16 -6.90
N ASP A 172 6.39 1.96 -7.19
CA ASP A 172 5.57 1.18 -6.27
C ASP A 172 6.34 0.82 -4.99
N GLN A 173 7.60 0.40 -5.12
CA GLN A 173 8.43 0.09 -3.96
C GLN A 173 8.79 1.32 -3.14
N TYR A 174 9.04 2.46 -3.79
CA TYR A 174 9.31 3.70 -3.08
C TYR A 174 8.08 4.12 -2.28
N THR A 175 6.89 4.14 -2.90
CA THR A 175 5.65 4.55 -2.25
C THR A 175 5.42 3.79 -0.95
N LYS A 176 5.49 2.45 -1.00
CA LYS A 176 5.26 1.62 0.19
C LYS A 176 6.38 1.77 1.22
N ALA A 177 7.63 1.91 0.80
CA ALA A 177 8.75 2.18 1.70
C ALA A 177 8.58 3.53 2.42
N ILE A 178 8.31 4.63 1.71
CA ILE A 178 8.18 5.96 2.34
C ILE A 178 6.97 6.04 3.27
N VAL A 179 5.86 5.36 2.96
CA VAL A 179 4.69 5.26 3.84
C VAL A 179 5.08 4.59 5.16
N ALA A 180 5.80 3.47 5.10
CA ALA A 180 6.27 2.77 6.29
C ALA A 180 7.29 3.60 7.09
N LEU A 181 8.27 4.21 6.43
CA LEU A 181 9.29 5.03 7.07
C LEU A 181 8.67 6.25 7.76
N HIS A 182 7.72 6.93 7.13
CA HIS A 182 7.01 8.05 7.73
C HIS A 182 6.19 7.62 8.94
N ALA A 183 5.47 6.50 8.85
CA ALA A 183 4.68 5.97 9.96
C ALA A 183 5.55 5.52 11.14
N TRP A 184 6.76 5.02 10.87
CA TRP A 184 7.74 4.60 11.87
C TRP A 184 8.46 5.76 12.54
N ARG A 185 8.73 6.84 11.80
CA ARG A 185 9.54 7.98 12.24
C ARG A 185 9.24 8.46 13.67
N PRO A 186 7.97 8.62 14.12
CA PRO A 186 7.68 9.04 15.51
C PRO A 186 8.07 8.02 16.60
N LEU A 187 8.26 6.75 16.25
CA LEU A 187 8.67 5.65 17.15
C LEU A 187 10.18 5.39 17.14
N ALA A 188 10.88 5.95 16.15
CA ALA A 188 12.29 5.73 15.89
C ALA A 188 13.19 6.55 16.84
N GLY A 189 14.40 6.07 17.12
CA GLY A 189 15.42 6.85 17.81
C GLY A 189 15.98 7.97 16.92
N ARG A 190 16.67 8.96 17.51
CA ARG A 190 17.16 10.17 16.80
C ARG A 190 17.98 9.85 15.54
N ASN A 191 18.91 8.90 15.63
CA ASN A 191 19.77 8.54 14.48
C ASN A 191 18.96 7.92 13.33
N GLU A 192 17.97 7.08 13.67
CA GLU A 192 17.11 6.43 12.69
C GLU A 192 16.14 7.43 12.06
N GLN A 193 15.61 8.39 12.84
CA GLN A 193 14.85 9.53 12.31
C GLN A 193 15.68 10.36 11.32
N ALA A 194 16.93 10.69 11.68
CA ALA A 194 17.81 11.47 10.82
C ALA A 194 18.12 10.72 9.50
N ALA A 195 18.30 9.40 9.54
CA ALA A 195 18.48 8.59 8.34
C ALA A 195 17.23 8.59 7.43
N ILE A 196 16.03 8.51 8.02
CA ILE A 196 14.75 8.60 7.31
C ILE A 196 14.58 9.98 6.66
N ASP A 197 14.82 11.04 7.42
CA ASP A 197 14.70 12.43 6.92
C ASP A 197 15.66 12.69 5.78
N ARG A 198 16.91 12.25 5.95
CA ARG A 198 17.91 12.37 4.90
C ARG A 198 17.49 11.62 3.63
N PHE A 199 16.90 10.43 3.77
CA PHE A 199 16.41 9.68 2.61
C PHE A 199 15.28 10.40 1.87
N PHE A 200 14.32 11.04 2.58
CA PHE A 200 13.25 11.79 1.91
C PHE A 200 13.80 12.93 1.05
N VAL A 201 14.79 13.66 1.56
CA VAL A 201 15.49 14.72 0.82
C VAL A 201 16.28 14.14 -0.36
N ASP A 202 17.13 13.12 -0.10
CA ASP A 202 17.96 12.50 -1.13
C ASP A 202 17.10 11.93 -2.28
N ALA A 203 15.98 11.27 -1.96
CA ALA A 203 15.07 10.70 -2.95
C ALA A 203 14.36 11.81 -3.75
N ALA A 204 13.94 12.90 -3.11
CA ALA A 204 13.36 14.04 -3.83
C ALA A 204 14.39 14.65 -4.80
N ASP A 205 15.62 14.89 -4.36
CA ASP A 205 16.71 15.41 -5.19
C ASP A 205 17.00 14.48 -6.38
N PHE A 206 17.03 13.17 -6.14
CA PHE A 206 17.23 12.16 -7.18
C PHE A 206 16.20 12.29 -8.31
N PHE A 207 14.92 12.44 -7.99
CA PHE A 207 13.85 12.59 -8.99
C PHE A 207 13.82 14.00 -9.60
N VAL A 208 14.05 15.06 -8.81
CA VAL A 208 14.14 16.45 -9.31
C VAL A 208 15.24 16.58 -10.36
N ALA A 209 16.43 16.05 -10.09
CA ALA A 209 17.55 16.05 -11.03
C ALA A 209 17.22 15.34 -12.36
N ARG A 210 16.26 14.41 -12.33
CA ARG A 210 15.76 13.66 -13.48
C ARG A 210 14.46 14.19 -14.06
N LYS A 211 13.99 15.33 -13.58
CA LYS A 211 12.70 15.92 -13.98
C LYS A 211 11.53 14.94 -13.78
N PHE A 212 11.59 14.13 -12.71
CA PHE A 212 10.62 13.08 -12.38
C PHE A 212 10.44 12.02 -13.48
N ARG A 213 11.55 11.65 -14.12
CA ARG A 213 11.62 10.60 -15.15
C ARG A 213 12.57 9.50 -14.70
N PHE A 214 12.20 8.24 -14.92
CA PHE A 214 13.13 7.12 -14.77
C PHE A 214 12.85 6.04 -15.81
N ALA A 215 13.87 5.24 -16.11
CA ALA A 215 13.74 4.08 -16.97
C ALA A 215 13.29 2.88 -16.14
N TYR A 216 12.20 2.25 -16.55
CA TYR A 216 11.71 0.98 -16.02
C TYR A 216 12.05 -0.15 -17.01
N ARG A 217 12.71 -1.21 -16.54
CA ARG A 217 13.10 -2.37 -17.35
C ARG A 217 13.86 -2.01 -18.63
N HIS A 218 14.66 -0.94 -18.59
CA HIS A 218 15.41 -0.36 -19.71
C HIS A 218 14.58 -0.03 -20.97
N ARG A 219 13.24 0.02 -20.89
CA ARG A 219 12.34 0.11 -22.07
C ARG A 219 11.33 1.24 -21.98
N THR A 220 10.88 1.54 -20.77
CA THR A 220 9.77 2.46 -20.56
C THR A 220 10.24 3.64 -19.73
N ILE A 221 10.04 4.86 -20.24
CA ILE A 221 10.25 6.07 -19.44
C ILE A 221 8.97 6.35 -18.66
N VAL A 222 9.07 6.21 -17.34
CA VAL A 222 7.98 6.45 -16.42
C VAL A 222 7.98 7.92 -16.01
N THR A 223 6.84 8.59 -16.21
CA THR A 223 6.56 9.97 -15.77
C THR A 223 5.17 10.01 -15.12
N ALA A 224 4.82 11.13 -14.48
CA ALA A 224 3.46 11.32 -13.97
C ALA A 224 2.41 11.22 -15.10
N ASP A 225 2.72 11.74 -16.29
CA ASP A 225 1.77 11.76 -17.42
C ASP A 225 1.59 10.39 -18.10
N THR A 226 2.63 9.56 -18.14
CA THR A 226 2.56 8.24 -18.80
C THR A 226 2.13 7.13 -17.84
N HIS A 227 2.34 7.33 -16.53
CA HIS A 227 2.06 6.36 -15.48
C HIS A 227 1.51 7.09 -14.26
N LEU A 228 0.23 7.45 -14.30
CA LEU A 228 -0.41 8.26 -13.25
C LEU A 228 -0.25 7.69 -11.83
N HIS A 229 -0.06 6.38 -11.65
CA HIS A 229 0.23 5.80 -10.34
C HIS A 229 1.56 6.28 -9.71
N ALA A 230 2.49 6.80 -10.51
CA ALA A 230 3.70 7.45 -10.02
C ALA A 230 3.41 8.69 -9.15
N LEU A 231 2.22 9.30 -9.28
CA LEU A 231 1.77 10.39 -8.40
C LEU A 231 1.71 9.96 -6.93
N GLY A 232 1.43 8.67 -6.66
CA GLY A 232 1.50 8.11 -5.31
C GLY A 232 2.89 8.18 -4.67
N LEU A 233 3.95 8.38 -5.46
CA LEU A 233 5.29 8.68 -4.98
C LEU A 233 5.60 10.17 -5.06
N TYR A 234 5.46 10.76 -6.24
CA TYR A 234 6.04 12.08 -6.52
C TYR A 234 5.46 13.20 -5.67
N VAL A 235 4.13 13.19 -5.45
CA VAL A 235 3.45 14.18 -4.62
C VAL A 235 3.90 14.10 -3.16
N PRO A 236 3.76 12.96 -2.44
CA PRO A 236 4.20 12.90 -1.06
C PRO A 236 5.70 13.14 -0.88
N LEU A 237 6.53 12.72 -1.84
CA LEU A 237 7.97 12.84 -1.72
C LEU A 237 8.44 14.29 -1.64
N VAL A 238 7.93 15.17 -2.51
CA VAL A 238 8.30 16.61 -2.47
C VAL A 238 7.75 17.30 -1.22
N VAL A 239 6.57 16.88 -0.74
CA VAL A 239 5.98 17.40 0.51
C VAL A 239 6.80 16.97 1.73
N LEU A 240 7.22 15.70 1.79
CA LEU A 240 8.08 15.19 2.86
C LEU A 240 9.46 15.86 2.85
N ALA A 241 10.07 16.04 1.67
CA ALA A 241 11.35 16.72 1.54
C ALA A 241 11.25 18.18 2.00
N ALA A 242 10.22 18.92 1.59
CA ALA A 242 9.98 20.30 2.06
C ALA A 242 9.85 20.35 3.59
N LYS A 243 9.04 19.47 4.17
CA LYS A 243 8.79 19.42 5.61
C LYS A 243 10.03 19.08 6.42
N THR A 244 10.85 18.14 5.95
CA THR A 244 12.00 17.64 6.70
C THR A 244 13.24 18.49 6.54
N SER A 245 13.47 19.07 5.35
CA SER A 245 14.58 20.00 5.11
C SER A 245 14.29 21.43 5.59
N GLY A 246 13.02 21.82 5.66
CA GLY A 246 12.60 23.20 5.84
C GLY A 246 12.68 24.05 4.56
N ASP A 247 13.01 23.45 3.40
CA ASP A 247 13.07 24.14 2.11
C ASP A 247 11.72 24.07 1.38
N PRO A 248 10.93 25.16 1.34
CA PRO A 248 9.68 25.20 0.58
C PRO A 248 9.90 25.09 -0.94
N GLY A 249 11.14 25.23 -1.42
CA GLY A 249 11.52 25.10 -2.82
C GLY A 249 11.16 23.76 -3.45
N TYR A 250 11.05 22.67 -2.68
CA TYR A 250 10.56 21.39 -3.19
C TYR A 250 9.10 21.46 -3.66
N LEU A 251 8.25 22.27 -3.01
CA LEU A 251 6.82 22.35 -3.32
C LEU A 251 6.53 22.94 -4.70
N LYS A 252 7.46 23.72 -5.29
CA LYS A 252 7.32 24.26 -6.65
C LYS A 252 7.14 23.16 -7.70
N HIS A 253 7.64 21.95 -7.43
CA HIS A 253 7.54 20.83 -8.35
C HIS A 253 6.11 20.27 -8.47
N LEU A 254 5.23 20.53 -7.50
CA LEU A 254 3.82 20.13 -7.55
C LEU A 254 3.09 20.75 -8.75
N ALA A 255 3.46 21.97 -9.17
CA ALA A 255 2.89 22.61 -10.36
C ALA A 255 3.12 21.77 -11.63
N GLY A 256 4.25 21.07 -11.71
CA GLY A 256 4.56 20.15 -12.81
C GLY A 256 3.71 18.88 -12.85
N PHE A 257 2.96 18.59 -11.78
CA PHE A 257 2.07 17.42 -11.71
C PHE A 257 0.59 17.79 -11.88
N SER A 258 0.24 19.07 -11.97
CA SER A 258 -1.16 19.52 -11.91
C SER A 258 -2.05 18.79 -12.91
N ALA A 259 -1.66 18.74 -14.19
CA ALA A 259 -2.45 18.08 -15.24
C ALA A 259 -2.61 16.57 -14.98
N ALA A 260 -1.55 15.90 -14.51
CA ALA A 260 -1.61 14.49 -14.15
C ALA A 260 -2.49 14.25 -12.91
N MET A 261 -2.44 15.13 -11.91
CA MET A 261 -3.32 15.07 -10.73
C MET A 261 -4.79 15.22 -11.13
N ASP A 262 -5.09 16.15 -12.04
CA ASP A 262 -6.45 16.36 -12.56
C ASP A 262 -6.91 15.12 -13.36
N ALA A 263 -6.05 14.57 -14.22
CA ALA A 263 -6.34 13.36 -14.99
C ALA A 263 -6.62 12.14 -14.09
N ALA A 264 -5.84 11.95 -13.01
CA ALA A 264 -5.98 10.82 -12.10
C ALA A 264 -7.35 10.75 -11.41
N ILE A 265 -8.07 11.87 -11.29
CA ILE A 265 -9.43 11.88 -10.76
C ILE A 265 -10.37 11.07 -11.65
N GLY A 266 -10.24 11.17 -12.97
CA GLY A 266 -11.14 10.55 -13.95
C GLY A 266 -10.62 9.29 -14.64
N ASP A 267 -9.34 8.95 -14.48
CA ASP A 267 -8.73 7.85 -15.25
C ASP A 267 -9.17 6.45 -14.76
N ASP A 268 -9.88 5.73 -15.63
CA ASP A 268 -10.38 4.37 -15.36
C ASP A 268 -9.28 3.29 -15.36
N SER A 269 -8.12 3.54 -15.98
CA SER A 269 -6.99 2.59 -15.96
C SER A 269 -6.40 2.41 -14.55
N LEU A 270 -6.62 3.38 -13.68
CA LEU A 270 -6.21 3.35 -12.27
C LEU A 270 -7.12 2.48 -11.38
N ALA A 271 -8.18 1.91 -11.92
CA ALA A 271 -9.15 1.11 -11.17
C ALA A 271 -8.60 -0.23 -10.63
N ASN A 272 -7.42 -0.67 -11.08
CA ASN A 272 -6.80 -1.87 -10.53
C ASN A 272 -6.32 -1.65 -9.08
N PHE A 273 -6.35 -2.72 -8.29
CA PHE A 273 -6.11 -2.64 -6.84
C PHE A 273 -4.71 -2.15 -6.47
N ASN A 274 -3.69 -2.46 -7.27
CA ASN A 274 -2.32 -1.98 -7.05
C ASN A 274 -2.24 -0.45 -7.15
N MET A 275 -2.68 0.10 -8.29
CA MET A 275 -2.61 1.55 -8.55
C MET A 275 -3.50 2.34 -7.59
N THR A 276 -4.70 1.86 -7.33
CA THR A 276 -5.63 2.46 -6.36
C THR A 276 -4.97 2.59 -4.97
N SER A 277 -4.37 1.51 -4.48
CA SER A 277 -3.69 1.50 -3.17
C SER A 277 -2.48 2.43 -3.12
N LEU A 278 -1.65 2.44 -4.17
CA LEU A 278 -0.44 3.26 -4.23
C LEU A 278 -0.74 4.75 -4.19
N ILE A 279 -1.66 5.23 -5.04
CA ILE A 279 -2.04 6.63 -5.05
C ILE A 279 -2.71 7.00 -3.74
N ALA A 280 -3.64 6.18 -3.25
CA ALA A 280 -4.40 6.54 -2.06
C ALA A 280 -3.53 6.65 -0.80
N GLU A 281 -2.58 5.73 -0.60
CA GLU A 281 -1.65 5.84 0.52
C GLU A 281 -0.66 6.99 0.36
N GLY A 282 -0.13 7.21 -0.84
CA GLY A 282 0.77 8.31 -1.14
C GLY A 282 0.12 9.68 -0.93
N TYR A 283 -1.10 9.87 -1.41
CA TYR A 283 -1.85 11.11 -1.24
C TYR A 283 -2.24 11.32 0.23
N HIS A 284 -2.67 10.27 0.93
CA HIS A 284 -2.93 10.36 2.36
C HIS A 284 -1.67 10.74 3.16
N LEU A 285 -0.50 10.24 2.76
CA LEU A 285 0.79 10.63 3.33
C LEU A 285 1.07 12.12 3.16
N ALA A 286 0.87 12.66 1.96
CA ALA A 286 1.03 14.08 1.69
C ALA A 286 0.10 14.95 2.58
N MET A 287 -1.14 14.49 2.76
CA MET A 287 -2.11 15.13 3.67
C MET A 287 -1.66 15.08 5.13
N GLN A 288 -1.16 13.93 5.61
CA GLN A 288 -0.58 13.81 6.96
C GLN A 288 0.66 14.68 7.15
N ALA A 289 1.40 14.92 6.07
CA ALA A 289 2.53 15.84 6.07
C ALA A 289 2.10 17.31 6.08
N GLY A 290 0.82 17.63 5.87
CA GLY A 290 0.25 18.97 5.97
C GLY A 290 -0.05 19.62 4.62
N HIS A 291 -0.02 18.88 3.52
CA HIS A 291 -0.44 19.39 2.22
C HIS A 291 -1.96 19.25 2.04
N ASP A 292 -2.62 20.32 1.62
CA ASP A 292 -4.08 20.50 1.67
C ASP A 292 -4.73 20.63 0.29
N ASP A 293 -4.07 20.17 -0.78
CA ASP A 293 -4.65 20.17 -2.12
C ASP A 293 -5.93 19.29 -2.18
N PRO A 294 -7.10 19.87 -2.52
CA PRO A 294 -8.37 19.15 -2.49
C PRO A 294 -8.43 17.98 -3.47
N ARG A 295 -7.60 17.98 -4.52
CA ARG A 295 -7.53 16.89 -5.50
C ARG A 295 -7.07 15.59 -4.84
N LEU A 296 -6.26 15.66 -3.78
CA LEU A 296 -5.79 14.45 -3.08
C LEU A 296 -6.95 13.61 -2.54
N ALA A 297 -7.85 14.26 -1.79
CA ALA A 297 -9.03 13.60 -1.24
C ALA A 297 -10.00 13.16 -2.35
N GLN A 298 -10.22 14.00 -3.37
CA GLN A 298 -11.08 13.68 -4.51
C GLN A 298 -10.58 12.45 -5.28
N THR A 299 -9.29 12.36 -5.57
CA THR A 299 -8.69 11.20 -6.23
C THR A 299 -8.83 9.95 -5.37
N ILE A 300 -8.60 10.01 -4.05
CA ILE A 300 -8.79 8.87 -3.14
C ILE A 300 -10.23 8.34 -3.21
N GLN A 301 -11.23 9.23 -3.15
CA GLN A 301 -12.64 8.86 -3.23
C GLN A 301 -12.99 8.26 -4.60
N ALA A 302 -12.53 8.87 -5.69
CA ALA A 302 -12.79 8.38 -7.04
C ALA A 302 -12.16 7.00 -7.29
N LEU A 303 -10.92 6.79 -6.83
CA LEU A 303 -10.26 5.49 -6.90
C LEU A 303 -10.99 4.42 -6.08
N TRP A 304 -11.47 4.77 -4.88
CA TRP A 304 -12.32 3.85 -4.10
C TRP A 304 -13.58 3.45 -4.86
N GLN A 305 -14.31 4.42 -5.43
CA GLN A 305 -15.53 4.14 -6.20
C GLN A 305 -15.26 3.25 -7.42
N ARG A 306 -14.14 3.42 -8.11
CA ARG A 306 -13.74 2.56 -9.22
C ARG A 306 -13.30 1.17 -8.75
N GLY A 307 -12.46 1.11 -7.73
CA GLY A 307 -11.96 -0.14 -7.16
C GLY A 307 -13.08 -1.02 -6.61
N THR A 308 -14.11 -0.45 -5.99
CA THR A 308 -15.26 -1.22 -5.48
C THR A 308 -16.12 -1.85 -6.57
N LYS A 309 -16.12 -1.32 -7.81
CA LYS A 309 -16.78 -1.98 -8.95
C LYS A 309 -16.11 -3.31 -9.33
N ARG A 310 -14.88 -3.53 -8.88
CA ARG A 310 -14.12 -4.78 -9.07
C ARG A 310 -14.27 -5.75 -7.90
N VAL A 311 -15.16 -5.46 -6.95
CA VAL A 311 -15.45 -6.30 -5.79
C VAL A 311 -16.94 -6.64 -5.79
N ASP A 312 -17.28 -7.93 -5.69
CA ASP A 312 -18.69 -8.33 -5.61
C ASP A 312 -19.30 -8.07 -4.22
N ALA A 313 -20.61 -8.34 -4.09
CA ALA A 313 -21.31 -8.18 -2.81
C ALA A 313 -20.79 -9.08 -1.67
N ALA A 314 -20.11 -10.17 -2.04
CA ALA A 314 -19.53 -11.15 -1.13
C ALA A 314 -18.11 -10.79 -0.70
N GLY A 315 -17.47 -9.79 -1.34
CA GLY A 315 -16.11 -9.35 -1.08
C GLY A 315 -15.04 -9.97 -1.99
N GLU A 316 -15.43 -10.72 -3.03
CA GLU A 316 -14.48 -11.31 -3.98
C GLU A 316 -13.98 -10.23 -4.95
N GLY A 317 -12.66 -10.10 -5.09
CA GLY A 317 -12.02 -9.17 -6.01
C GLY A 317 -11.80 -9.77 -7.40
N TYR A 318 -11.87 -8.93 -8.44
CA TYR A 318 -11.71 -9.34 -9.83
C TYR A 318 -10.76 -8.41 -10.61
N ALA A 319 -9.91 -9.01 -11.44
CA ALA A 319 -9.14 -8.33 -12.47
C ALA A 319 -9.90 -8.33 -13.81
N ASP A 320 -9.45 -7.48 -14.73
CA ASP A 320 -9.99 -7.41 -16.08
C ASP A 320 -9.76 -8.75 -16.82
N GLY A 321 -10.76 -9.20 -17.55
CA GLY A 321 -10.76 -10.47 -18.28
C GLY A 321 -12.15 -10.81 -18.80
N ASN A 322 -12.24 -11.72 -19.77
CA ASN A 322 -13.51 -12.26 -20.22
C ASN A 322 -13.43 -13.81 -20.26
N PRO A 323 -13.95 -14.52 -19.24
CA PRO A 323 -14.63 -13.99 -18.05
C PRO A 323 -13.68 -13.25 -17.07
N PRO A 324 -14.22 -12.43 -16.13
CA PRO A 324 -13.42 -11.80 -15.08
C PRO A 324 -12.60 -12.82 -14.29
N ILE A 325 -11.36 -12.47 -13.97
CA ILE A 325 -10.41 -13.35 -13.27
C ILE A 325 -10.37 -12.96 -11.81
N LYS A 326 -10.45 -13.94 -10.89
CA LYS A 326 -10.33 -13.68 -9.45
C LYS A 326 -8.97 -13.07 -9.12
N ASP A 327 -8.98 -12.05 -8.29
CA ASP A 327 -7.76 -11.33 -7.90
C ASP A 327 -7.73 -11.12 -6.39
N SER A 328 -6.76 -11.77 -5.73
CA SER A 328 -6.54 -11.65 -4.30
C SER A 328 -6.09 -10.26 -3.86
N GLN A 329 -5.62 -9.42 -4.79
CA GLN A 329 -5.21 -8.05 -4.50
C GLN A 329 -6.37 -7.13 -4.10
N GLY A 330 -7.62 -7.61 -4.09
CA GLY A 330 -8.72 -6.91 -3.43
C GLY A 330 -8.40 -6.51 -1.97
N THR A 331 -7.52 -7.23 -1.28
CA THR A 331 -7.05 -6.85 0.07
C THR A 331 -6.34 -5.50 0.10
N ARG A 332 -5.76 -5.04 -1.02
CA ARG A 332 -5.15 -3.70 -1.13
C ARG A 332 -6.18 -2.58 -1.13
N LEU A 333 -7.38 -2.85 -1.65
CA LEU A 333 -8.53 -1.95 -1.50
C LEU A 333 -8.98 -1.93 -0.05
N ALA A 334 -9.11 -3.10 0.60
CA ALA A 334 -9.45 -3.19 2.02
C ALA A 334 -8.45 -2.42 2.91
N ALA A 335 -7.16 -2.44 2.57
CA ALA A 335 -6.11 -1.74 3.31
C ALA A 335 -6.30 -0.22 3.37
N ILE A 336 -6.92 0.40 2.36
CA ILE A 336 -7.17 1.85 2.32
C ILE A 336 -8.56 2.24 2.85
N ALA A 337 -9.39 1.28 3.28
CA ALA A 337 -10.78 1.54 3.64
C ALA A 337 -10.95 2.56 4.77
N THR A 338 -10.10 2.54 5.79
CA THR A 338 -10.15 3.51 6.89
C THR A 338 -9.69 4.91 6.47
N ILE A 339 -8.80 5.00 5.47
CA ILE A 339 -8.41 6.28 4.87
C ILE A 339 -9.64 6.87 4.16
N VAL A 340 -10.30 6.07 3.32
CA VAL A 340 -11.49 6.49 2.58
C VAL A 340 -12.63 6.89 3.53
N GLU A 341 -12.93 6.07 4.54
CA GLU A 341 -13.98 6.35 5.52
C GLU A 341 -13.71 7.66 6.30
N SER A 342 -12.45 7.98 6.57
CA SER A 342 -12.08 9.24 7.23
C SER A 342 -12.33 10.47 6.36
N LEU A 343 -12.28 10.32 5.04
CA LEU A 343 -12.49 11.40 4.07
C LEU A 343 -13.95 11.49 3.61
N ASP A 344 -14.63 10.36 3.54
CA ASP A 344 -16.04 10.24 3.18
C ASP A 344 -16.71 9.14 4.03
N PRO A 345 -17.34 9.52 5.16
CA PRO A 345 -18.10 8.60 6.02
C PRO A 345 -19.39 8.05 5.37
N THR A 346 -19.71 8.44 4.13
CA THR A 346 -20.84 7.87 3.37
C THR A 346 -20.42 6.72 2.46
N SER A 347 -19.11 6.57 2.22
CA SER A 347 -18.51 5.51 1.40
C SER A 347 -18.80 4.09 1.90
N ARG A 348 -19.05 3.92 3.21
CA ARG A 348 -19.19 2.62 3.90
C ARG A 348 -17.97 1.70 3.65
N ALA A 349 -16.80 2.29 3.46
CA ALA A 349 -15.59 1.56 3.13
C ALA A 349 -15.20 0.54 4.21
N THR A 350 -15.33 0.94 5.48
CA THR A 350 -15.06 0.08 6.64
C THR A 350 -16.04 -1.07 6.79
N ALA A 351 -17.24 -1.01 6.18
CA ALA A 351 -18.19 -2.12 6.16
C ALA A 351 -17.90 -3.13 5.05
N LEU A 352 -17.26 -2.71 3.94
CA LEU A 352 -16.88 -3.60 2.84
C LEU A 352 -15.58 -4.35 3.14
N ALA A 353 -14.60 -3.68 3.76
CA ALA A 353 -13.27 -4.24 3.98
C ALA A 353 -13.26 -5.61 4.72
N PRO A 354 -14.01 -5.83 5.82
CA PRO A 354 -14.07 -7.14 6.46
C PRO A 354 -14.57 -8.26 5.55
N LYS A 355 -15.48 -7.96 4.60
CA LYS A 355 -15.96 -8.96 3.63
C LYS A 355 -14.86 -9.39 2.68
N ILE A 356 -14.07 -8.42 2.19
CA ILE A 356 -12.90 -8.68 1.35
C ILE A 356 -11.90 -9.56 2.09
N LEU A 357 -11.56 -9.21 3.35
CA LEU A 357 -10.64 -9.99 4.17
C LEU A 357 -11.16 -11.40 4.44
N GLY A 358 -12.46 -11.55 4.67
CA GLY A 358 -13.11 -12.85 4.89
C GLY A 358 -13.12 -13.77 3.66
N ARG A 359 -12.99 -13.22 2.45
CA ARG A 359 -12.82 -14.01 1.21
C ARG A 359 -11.39 -14.45 0.96
N GLN A 360 -10.42 -13.69 1.47
CA GLN A 360 -8.99 -13.90 1.23
C GLN A 360 -8.30 -14.49 2.47
N THR A 361 -8.65 -15.73 2.82
CA THR A 361 -8.16 -16.41 4.03
C THR A 361 -7.20 -17.57 3.75
N ASP A 362 -7.13 -18.04 2.51
CA ASP A 362 -6.28 -19.15 2.08
C ASP A 362 -5.09 -18.63 1.27
N ILE A 363 -3.92 -18.62 1.89
CA ILE A 363 -2.66 -18.14 1.30
C ILE A 363 -2.39 -18.79 -0.07
N ARG A 364 -2.69 -20.08 -0.25
CA ARG A 364 -2.43 -20.79 -1.51
C ARG A 364 -3.27 -20.29 -2.68
N LYS A 365 -4.37 -19.58 -2.39
CA LYS A 365 -5.23 -18.95 -3.40
C LYS A 365 -4.92 -17.47 -3.61
N MET A 366 -4.05 -16.89 -2.77
CA MET A 366 -3.60 -15.51 -2.90
C MET A 366 -2.43 -15.44 -3.88
N VAL A 367 -2.73 -15.66 -5.17
CA VAL A 367 -1.74 -15.77 -6.24
C VAL A 367 -1.81 -14.59 -7.21
N HIS A 368 -0.74 -14.38 -7.99
CA HIS A 368 -0.69 -13.35 -9.03
C HIS A 368 -1.58 -13.74 -10.23
N VAL A 369 -2.43 -12.83 -10.69
CA VAL A 369 -3.29 -13.07 -11.88
C VAL A 369 -2.48 -13.43 -13.13
N ARG A 370 -1.30 -12.84 -13.29
CA ARG A 370 -0.40 -13.07 -14.44
C ARG A 370 0.55 -14.24 -14.25
N LEU A 371 0.73 -14.71 -13.02
CA LEU A 371 1.62 -15.82 -12.66
C LEU A 371 0.97 -16.63 -11.52
N PRO A 372 -0.10 -17.39 -11.81
CA PRO A 372 -0.93 -18.03 -10.78
C PRO A 372 -0.19 -19.08 -9.94
N GLU A 373 0.97 -19.53 -10.39
CA GLU A 373 1.86 -20.42 -9.65
C GLU A 373 2.66 -19.68 -8.57
N SER A 374 2.61 -18.35 -8.53
CA SER A 374 3.31 -17.51 -7.54
C SER A 374 2.34 -16.82 -6.60
N ILE A 375 2.67 -16.84 -5.31
CA ILE A 375 1.98 -16.10 -4.25
C ILE A 375 2.07 -14.60 -4.53
N ALA A 376 0.93 -13.91 -4.45
CA ALA A 376 0.83 -12.47 -4.39
C ALA A 376 1.10 -11.98 -2.97
N GLU A 377 2.37 -11.80 -2.65
CA GLU A 377 2.88 -11.36 -1.35
C GLU A 377 2.18 -10.10 -0.81
N VAL A 378 1.94 -9.13 -1.70
CA VAL A 378 1.28 -7.86 -1.37
C VAL A 378 -0.18 -8.06 -0.98
N SER A 379 -0.84 -9.12 -1.47
CA SER A 379 -2.19 -9.45 -1.03
C SER A 379 -2.18 -9.84 0.46
N ILE A 380 -1.15 -10.54 0.93
CA ILE A 380 -1.00 -11.02 2.31
C ILE A 380 -0.62 -9.85 3.23
N THR A 381 0.37 -9.04 2.85
CA THR A 381 0.81 -7.90 3.66
C THR A 381 -0.27 -6.82 3.73
N SER A 382 -1.00 -6.57 2.64
CA SER A 382 -2.17 -5.67 2.66
C SER A 382 -3.33 -6.22 3.47
N TRP A 383 -3.53 -7.54 3.51
CA TRP A 383 -4.51 -8.16 4.41
C TRP A 383 -4.20 -7.79 5.88
N LEU A 384 -2.94 -7.92 6.30
CA LEU A 384 -2.50 -7.56 7.64
C LEU A 384 -2.64 -6.06 7.93
N VAL A 385 -2.27 -5.19 6.98
CA VAL A 385 -2.46 -3.73 7.12
C VAL A 385 -3.94 -3.41 7.31
N ALA A 386 -4.82 -3.97 6.46
CA ALA A 386 -6.26 -3.76 6.52
C ALA A 386 -6.85 -4.18 7.87
N TYR A 387 -6.53 -5.41 8.32
CA TYR A 387 -7.02 -5.93 9.59
C TYR A 387 -6.66 -5.02 10.76
N TRP A 388 -5.37 -4.64 10.88
CA TRP A 388 -4.92 -3.80 11.98
C TRP A 388 -5.44 -2.37 11.91
N ARG A 389 -5.58 -1.78 10.71
CA ARG A 389 -6.23 -0.47 10.53
C ARG A 389 -7.70 -0.51 10.95
N LEU A 390 -8.45 -1.56 10.58
CA LEU A 390 -9.84 -1.71 11.00
C LEU A 390 -9.98 -1.84 12.52
N ARG A 391 -9.07 -2.58 13.18
CA ARG A 391 -9.02 -2.65 14.65
C ARG A 391 -8.70 -1.29 15.27
N GLU A 392 -7.75 -0.54 14.71
CA GLU A 392 -7.42 0.82 15.17
C GLU A 392 -8.61 1.77 15.01
N TRP A 393 -9.29 1.72 13.87
CA TRP A 393 -10.48 2.51 13.59
C TRP A 393 -11.60 2.20 14.58
N ALA A 394 -11.91 0.92 14.78
CA ALA A 394 -12.95 0.47 15.72
C ALA A 394 -12.66 0.92 17.17
N ALA A 395 -11.39 1.02 17.56
CA ALA A 395 -11.00 1.54 18.87
C ALA A 395 -11.14 3.07 19.02
N ARG A 396 -11.09 3.84 17.92
CA ARG A 396 -11.22 5.31 17.95
C ARG A 396 -12.66 5.81 17.91
N VAL A 397 -13.59 4.99 17.40
CA VAL A 397 -15.00 5.36 17.23
C VAL A 397 -15.86 4.94 18.43
N ARG A 398 -15.32 4.11 19.33
CA ARG A 398 -15.85 3.90 20.69
C ARG A 398 -15.56 5.12 21.54
#